data_AF-A0A920NB47-F1
#
_entry.id   AF-A0A920NB47-F1
#
_cell.length_a   1.000
_cell.length_b   1.000
_cell.length_c   1.000
_cell.angle_alpha   90.00
_cell.angle_beta   90.00
_cell.angle_gamma   90.00
#
_symmetry.space_group_name_H-M   'P 1'
#
loop_
_entity.id
_entity.type
_entity.pdbx_description
1 polymer ?
#
loop_
_entity_poly.entity_id
_entity_poly.type
_entity_poly.pdbx_seq_one_letter_code
_entity_poly.pdbx_strand_id
1 'polypeptide(L)' 'MGISIGNSPESWGITSLSELNQTAWNRCLDEIEEAGYSCLELGPYGYFPTDNVILERELFNEI' A
#
# COMPACT_ATOMS: atom_id res chain seq x y z
N MET A 1 -17.26 -12.68 -16.12
CA MET A 1 -16.37 -12.82 -14.96
C MET A 1 -15.07 -12.12 -15.33
N GLY A 2 -14.70 -11.04 -14.63
CA GLY A 2 -13.42 -10.36 -14.83
C GLY A 2 -12.36 -10.91 -13.88
N ILE A 3 -11.09 -10.82 -14.27
CA ILE A 3 -9.96 -11.06 -13.36
C ILE A 3 -9.58 -9.72 -12.74
N SER A 4 -9.52 -9.65 -11.41
CA SER A 4 -8.96 -8.49 -10.71
C SER A 4 -7.45 -8.64 -10.60
N ILE A 5 -6.72 -7.57 -10.88
CA ILE A 5 -5.25 -7.52 -10.75
C ILE A 5 -4.92 -6.62 -9.56
N GLY A 6 -4.09 -7.12 -8.65
CA GLY A 6 -3.50 -6.33 -7.57
C GLY A 6 -2.00 -6.12 -7.77
N ASN A 7 -1.41 -5.20 -7.00
CA ASN A 7 0.03 -4.95 -6.99
C ASN A 7 0.69 -5.26 -5.63
N SER A 8 2.01 -5.22 -5.58
CA SER A 8 2.80 -5.30 -4.36
C SER A 8 3.52 -3.98 -4.11
N PRO A 9 3.64 -3.51 -2.86
CA PRO A 9 4.50 -2.38 -2.54
C PRO A 9 5.98 -2.66 -2.86
N GLU A 10 6.40 -3.91 -3.13
CA GLU A 10 7.75 -4.21 -3.63
C GLU A 10 8.07 -3.47 -4.94
N SER A 11 7.07 -3.20 -5.80
CA SER A 11 7.25 -2.39 -7.02
C SER A 11 7.69 -0.95 -6.73
N TRP A 12 7.45 -0.46 -5.50
CA TRP A 12 7.87 0.84 -4.98
C TRP A 12 9.16 0.77 -4.13
N GLY A 13 9.85 -0.37 -4.15
CA GLY A 13 11.11 -0.58 -3.46
C GLY A 13 10.99 -1.04 -2.00
N ILE A 14 9.82 -1.53 -1.58
CA ILE A 14 9.60 -1.99 -0.19
C ILE A 14 9.79 -3.49 -0.09
N THR A 15 11.02 -3.90 0.19
CA THR A 15 11.41 -5.34 0.22
C THR A 15 11.66 -5.87 1.63
N SER A 16 11.92 -4.99 2.60
CA SER A 16 12.14 -5.34 4.02
C SER A 16 12.04 -4.13 4.92
N LEU A 17 11.48 -4.25 6.14
CA LEU A 17 11.47 -3.14 7.11
C LEU A 17 12.85 -2.61 7.53
N SER A 18 13.93 -3.37 7.27
CA SER A 18 15.28 -3.00 7.69
C SER A 18 15.95 -1.94 6.82
N GLU A 19 15.37 -1.59 5.67
CA GLU A 19 15.98 -0.66 4.73
C GLU A 19 15.70 0.79 5.11
N LEU A 20 16.74 1.62 5.03
CA LEU A 20 16.63 3.06 5.22
C LEU A 20 16.07 3.70 3.94
N ASN A 21 15.17 4.68 4.09
CA ASN A 21 14.60 5.50 3.01
C ASN A 21 13.60 4.77 2.09
N GLN A 22 12.74 3.92 2.65
CA GLN A 22 11.61 3.39 1.90
C GLN A 22 10.57 4.48 1.58
N THR A 23 9.86 4.31 0.47
CA THR A 23 8.70 5.13 0.14
C THR A 23 7.72 5.08 1.33
N ALA A 24 7.22 6.24 1.73
CA ALA A 24 6.24 6.31 2.81
C ALA A 24 4.96 5.54 2.42
N TRP A 25 4.39 4.78 3.36
CA TRP A 25 3.28 3.88 3.08
C TRP A 25 2.06 4.59 2.47
N ASN A 26 1.75 5.81 2.92
CA ASN A 26 0.63 6.60 2.42
C ASN A 26 0.88 7.04 0.96
N ARG A 27 2.08 7.55 0.67
CA ARG A 27 2.48 7.86 -0.70
C ARG A 27 2.45 6.63 -1.61
N CYS A 28 2.83 5.47 -1.09
CA CYS A 28 2.77 4.21 -1.85
C CYS A 28 1.32 3.83 -2.17
N LEU A 29 0.36 4.03 -1.25
CA LEU A 29 -1.05 3.79 -1.53
C LEU A 29 -1.60 4.75 -2.58
N ASP A 30 -1.28 6.04 -2.47
CA ASP A 30 -1.65 7.06 -3.47
C ASP A 30 -1.14 6.66 -4.86
N GLU A 31 0.15 6.31 -4.98
CA GLU A 31 0.75 5.96 -6.26
C GLU A 31 0.25 4.60 -6.82
N ILE A 32 -0.16 3.65 -5.97
CA ILE A 32 -0.81 2.39 -6.38
C ILE A 32 -2.20 2.67 -6.98
N GLU A 33 -2.98 3.56 -6.36
CA GLU A 33 -4.27 3.99 -6.88
C GLU A 33 -4.10 4.74 -8.21
N GLU A 34 -3.17 5.70 -8.28
CA GLU A 34 -2.84 6.45 -9.50
C GLU A 34 -2.40 5.53 -10.65
N ALA A 35 -1.71 4.44 -10.35
CA ALA A 35 -1.32 3.41 -11.32
C ALA A 35 -2.50 2.53 -11.78
N GLY A 36 -3.70 2.68 -11.20
CA GLY A 36 -4.93 2.01 -11.61
C GLY A 36 -5.18 0.66 -10.94
N TYR A 37 -4.46 0.34 -9.86
CA TYR A 37 -4.69 -0.87 -9.08
C TYR A 37 -5.72 -0.63 -7.98
N SER A 38 -6.68 -1.54 -7.86
CA SER A 38 -7.73 -1.49 -6.81
C SER A 38 -7.51 -2.50 -5.69
N CYS A 39 -6.44 -3.29 -5.78
CA CYS A 39 -6.06 -4.29 -4.79
C CYS A 39 -4.54 -4.27 -4.64
N LEU A 40 -4.05 -4.58 -3.44
CA LEU A 40 -2.64 -4.79 -3.18
C LEU A 40 -2.43 -5.87 -2.12
N GLU A 41 -1.22 -6.41 -2.06
CA GLU A 41 -0.74 -7.11 -0.87
C GLU A 41 -0.11 -6.15 0.15
N LEU A 42 0.06 -6.64 1.39
CA LEU A 42 0.47 -5.80 2.52
C LEU A 42 1.99 -5.53 2.61
N GLY A 43 2.82 -6.28 1.88
CA GLY A 43 4.27 -6.22 2.05
C GLY A 43 4.74 -6.69 3.45
N PRO A 44 5.93 -6.26 3.91
CA PRO A 44 6.48 -6.69 5.19
C PRO A 44 5.68 -6.15 6.38
N TYR A 45 5.48 -6.99 7.40
CA TYR A 45 4.74 -6.62 8.61
C TYR A 45 5.30 -5.35 9.23
N GLY A 46 4.44 -4.34 9.45
CA GLY A 46 4.80 -3.04 10.02
C GLY A 46 5.18 -1.97 8.99
N TYR A 47 5.16 -2.29 7.68
CA TYR A 47 5.27 -1.28 6.63
C TYR A 47 4.02 -0.38 6.60
N PHE A 48 2.84 -1.01 6.52
CA PHE A 48 1.58 -0.33 6.79
C PHE A 48 1.36 -0.14 8.30
N PRO A 49 0.58 0.89 8.70
CA PRO A 49 0.11 1.03 10.07
C PRO A 49 -0.55 -0.27 10.56
N THR A 50 -0.16 -0.72 11.74
CA THR A 50 -0.77 -1.90 12.38
C THR A 50 -2.06 -1.57 13.11
N ASP A 51 -2.33 -0.28 13.32
CA ASP A 51 -3.63 0.23 13.76
C ASP A 51 -4.58 0.31 12.56
N ASN A 52 -5.61 -0.52 12.57
CA ASN A 52 -6.57 -0.61 11.46
C ASN A 52 -7.33 0.70 11.25
N VAL A 53 -7.56 1.51 12.29
CA VAL A 53 -8.28 2.79 12.16
C VAL A 53 -7.49 3.77 11.29
N ILE A 54 -6.16 3.75 11.40
CA ILE A 54 -5.28 4.60 10.58
C ILE A 54 -5.33 4.16 9.13
N LEU A 55 -5.24 2.86 8.88
CA LEU A 55 -5.23 2.31 7.53
C LEU A 55 -6.60 2.45 6.85
N GLU A 56 -7.70 2.18 7.57
CA GLU A 56 -9.07 2.37 7.07
C GLU A 56 -9.33 3.83 6.69
N ARG A 57 -8.85 4.79 7.49
CA ARG A 57 -9.01 6.20 7.16
C ARG A 57 -8.38 6.57 5.82
N GLU A 58 -7.21 6.00 5.52
CA GLU A 58 -6.55 6.23 4.23
C GLU A 58 -7.30 5.57 3.07
N LEU A 59 -7.65 4.29 3.22
CA LEU A 59 -8.26 3.50 2.14
C LEU A 59 -9.68 3.93 1.78
N PHE A 60 -10.40 4.53 2.72
CA PHE A 60 -11.82 4.88 2.58
C PHE A 60 -12.07 6.39 2.69
N ASN A 61 -11.06 7.23 2.40
CA ASN A 61 -11.20 8.70 2.45
C ASN A 61 -12.56 9.15 1.90
N GLU A 62 -13.39 9.72 2.79
CA GLU A 62 -14.75 10.16 2.46
C GLU A 62 -14.71 11.20 1.33
N ILE A 63 -15.50 10.97 0.27
CA ILE A 63 -15.96 12.03 -0.64
C ILE A 63 -16.95 12.92 0.10
#